data_AF-A0A7S3KKX3-F1
#
_entry.id   AF-A0A7S3KKX3-F1
#
_cell.length_a   1.000
_cell.length_b   1.000
_cell.length_c   1.000
_cell.angle_alpha   90.00
_cell.angle_beta   90.00
_cell.angle_gamma   90.00
#
_symmetry.space_group_name_H-M   'P 1'
#
loop_
_entity.id
_entity.type
_entity.pdbx_description
1 polymer ?
#
loop_
_entity_poly.entity_id
_entity_poly.type
_entity_poly.pdbx_seq_one_letter_code
_entity_poly.pdbx_strand_id
1 'polypeptide(L)'
;NYLCKKWKHSFILEGEAVEEIQTFLDDHIVKTQTMKGSPYAKFMLPEILEWEKKLLNSQDNLEVWLKVQSIWLYLAPVFSSEDIMKQMPVEGRNFKEVDRAWKNLMARINENPAALTVMDIEELGEILNC
;
A
#
# COMPACT_ATOMS: atom_id res chain seq x y z
N ASN A 1 8.06 -15.06 4.02
CA ASN A 1 7.82 -13.62 3.83
C ASN A 1 6.57 -13.30 4.63
N TYR A 2 6.68 -12.59 5.76
CA TYR A 2 5.60 -12.44 6.75
C TYR A 2 4.66 -11.26 6.46
N LEU A 3 5.02 -10.39 5.51
CA LEU A 3 4.22 -9.23 5.13
C LEU A 3 2.94 -9.60 4.37
N CYS A 4 3.00 -10.67 3.57
CA CYS A 4 1.95 -11.05 2.65
C CYS A 4 1.35 -12.40 3.03
N LYS A 5 0.01 -12.46 3.03
CA LYS A 5 -0.77 -13.68 3.19
C LYS A 5 -1.41 -14.06 1.86
N LYS A 6 -1.35 -15.36 1.52
CA LYS A 6 -2.03 -15.88 0.34
C LYS A 6 -3.55 -15.76 0.49
N TRP A 7 -4.21 -15.20 -0.53
CA TRP A 7 -5.68 -15.09 -0.60
C TRP A 7 -6.16 -15.52 -1.98
N LYS A 8 -6.83 -16.69 -2.05
CA LYS A 8 -7.23 -17.33 -3.31
C LYS A 8 -6.06 -17.41 -4.32
N HIS A 9 -6.16 -16.68 -5.42
CA HIS A 9 -5.16 -16.60 -6.50
C HIS A 9 -4.33 -15.30 -6.46
N SER A 10 -4.27 -14.64 -5.30
CA SER A 10 -3.52 -13.41 -5.06
C SER A 10 -2.83 -13.45 -3.69
N PHE A 11 -2.21 -12.34 -3.31
CA PHE A 11 -1.76 -12.05 -1.96
C PHE A 11 -2.48 -10.80 -1.42
N ILE A 12 -2.49 -10.66 -0.10
CA ILE A 12 -2.93 -9.46 0.61
C ILE A 12 -1.91 -9.17 1.72
N LEU A 13 -1.82 -7.92 2.15
CA LEU A 13 -1.05 -7.55 3.32
C LEU A 13 -1.69 -8.17 4.56
N GLU A 14 -0.86 -8.78 5.40
CA GLU A 14 -1.25 -9.40 6.66
C GLU A 14 -1.41 -8.33 7.76
N GLY A 15 -2.53 -8.36 8.48
CA GLY A 15 -2.88 -7.32 9.45
C GLY A 15 -1.83 -7.12 10.55
N GLU A 16 -1.38 -8.21 11.18
CA GLU A 16 -0.35 -8.14 12.25
C GLU A 16 0.97 -7.54 11.73
N ALA A 17 1.42 -7.97 10.54
CA ALA A 17 2.63 -7.43 9.93
C ALA A 17 2.49 -5.94 9.56
N VAL A 18 1.28 -5.52 9.15
CA VAL A 18 0.98 -4.10 8.87
C VAL A 18 1.01 -3.27 10.15
N GLU A 19 0.41 -3.76 11.24
CA GLU A 19 0.41 -3.07 12.54
C GLU A 19 1.85 -2.86 13.07
N GLU A 20 2.71 -3.87 12.91
CA GLU A 20 4.14 -3.76 13.23
C GLU A 20 4.84 -2.67 12.40
N ILE A 21 4.58 -2.62 11.09
CA ILE A 21 5.15 -1.60 10.20
C ILE A 21 4.65 -0.20 10.56
N GLN A 22 3.36 -0.04 10.86
CA GLN A 22 2.80 1.24 11.28
C GLN A 22 3.45 1.73 12.58
N THR A 23 3.58 0.85 13.56
CA THR A 23 4.26 1.16 14.83
C THR A 23 5.71 1.59 14.58
N PHE A 24 6.43 0.89 13.69
CA PHE A 24 7.80 1.24 13.34
C PHE A 24 7.89 2.60 12.62
N LEU A 25 6.98 2.89 11.70
CA LEU A 25 6.92 4.19 11.01
C LEU A 25 6.67 5.33 12.00
N ASP A 26 5.70 5.19 12.90
CA ASP A 26 5.38 6.20 13.92
C ASP A 26 6.58 6.48 14.83
N ASP A 27 7.25 5.43 15.32
CA ASP A 27 8.47 5.54 16.11
C ASP A 27 9.58 6.29 15.36
N HIS A 28 9.77 5.99 14.08
CA HIS A 28 10.79 6.62 13.25
C HIS A 28 10.45 8.08 12.93
N ILE A 29 9.17 8.41 12.75
CA ILE A 29 8.70 9.79 12.57
C ILE A 29 8.99 10.60 13.84
N VAL A 30 8.61 10.09 15.03
CA VAL A 30 8.85 10.76 16.31
C VAL A 30 10.35 10.98 16.57
N LYS A 31 11.18 9.97 16.31
CA LYS A 31 12.65 10.10 16.42
C LYS A 31 13.19 11.16 15.46
N THR A 32 12.71 11.19 14.22
CA THR A 32 13.12 12.16 13.20
C THR A 32 12.73 13.59 13.59
N GLN A 33 11.50 13.79 14.08
CA GLN A 33 11.04 15.07 14.58
C GLN A 33 11.82 15.55 15.80
N THR A 34 12.18 14.63 16.71
CA THR A 34 13.04 14.92 17.86
C THR A 34 14.44 15.37 17.41
N MET A 35 15.03 14.67 16.43
CA MET A 35 16.32 15.06 15.84
C MET A 35 16.23 16.44 15.17
N LYS A 36 15.15 16.71 14.43
CA LYS A 36 14.89 18.00 13.78
C LYS A 36 14.82 19.16 14.78
N GLY A 37 14.22 18.95 15.95
CA GLY A 37 14.11 19.95 17.02
C GLY A 37 15.38 20.19 17.83
N SER A 38 16.43 19.37 17.61
CA SER A 38 17.68 19.46 18.35
C SER A 38 18.52 20.68 17.90
N PRO A 39 19.20 21.40 18.83
CA PRO A 39 20.16 22.44 18.48
C PRO A 39 21.30 21.97 17.55
N TYR A 40 21.56 20.66 17.50
CA TYR A 40 22.60 20.04 16.68
C TYR A 40 22.13 19.70 15.25
N ALA A 41 20.84 19.86 14.93
CA ALA A 41 20.27 19.50 13.61
C ALA A 41 20.79 20.37 12.46
N LYS A 42 21.37 21.54 12.76
CA LYS A 42 21.67 22.60 11.78
C LYS A 42 22.46 22.13 10.55
N PHE A 43 23.40 21.20 10.73
CA PHE A 43 24.23 20.70 9.63
C PHE A 43 23.62 19.53 8.86
N MET A 44 22.61 18.86 9.43
CA MET A 44 21.95 17.69 8.85
C MET A 44 20.47 17.95 8.50
N LEU A 45 20.04 19.21 8.56
CA LEU A 45 18.64 19.58 8.41
C LEU A 45 18.07 19.19 7.04
N PRO A 46 18.79 19.37 5.91
CA PRO A 46 18.30 18.91 4.61
C PRO A 46 18.02 17.40 4.58
N GLU A 47 18.92 16.59 5.12
CA GLU A 47 18.83 15.13 5.16
C GLU A 47 17.69 14.68 6.09
N ILE A 48 17.54 15.35 7.24
CA ILE A 48 16.44 15.09 8.20
C ILE A 48 15.08 15.38 7.55
N LEU A 49 14.95 16.48 6.79
CA LEU A 49 13.71 16.84 6.11
C LEU A 49 13.38 15.89 4.96
N GLU A 50 14.38 15.48 4.18
CA GLU A 50 14.18 14.48 3.13
C GLU A 50 13.75 13.13 3.73
N TRP A 51 14.38 12.73 4.82
CA TRP A 51 14.02 11.50 5.52
C TRP A 51 12.61 11.55 6.12
N GLU A 52 12.25 12.66 6.79
CA GLU A 52 10.90 12.88 7.31
C GLU A 52 9.85 12.80 6.19
N LYS A 53 10.12 13.42 5.03
CA LYS A 53 9.23 13.34 3.87
C LYS A 53 9.06 11.90 3.39
N LYS A 54 10.13 11.11 3.33
CA LYS A 54 10.06 9.68 2.93
C LYS A 54 9.22 8.86 3.90
N LEU A 55 9.36 9.10 5.22
CA LEU A 55 8.59 8.40 6.24
C LEU A 55 7.09 8.73 6.15
N LEU A 56 6.75 10.03 6.02
CA LEU A 56 5.36 10.47 5.87
C LEU A 56 4.73 9.92 4.59
N ASN A 57 5.44 10.01 3.45
CA ASN A 57 4.96 9.41 2.21
C ASN A 57 4.73 7.90 2.34
N SER A 58 5.60 7.18 3.05
CA SER A 58 5.44 5.74 3.28
C SER A 58 4.19 5.43 4.11
N GLN A 59 3.89 6.25 5.12
CA GLN A 59 2.69 6.14 5.94
C GLN A 59 1.42 6.38 5.11
N ASP A 60 1.39 7.45 4.31
CA ASP A 60 0.27 7.76 3.40
C ASP A 60 0.05 6.63 2.37
N ASN A 61 1.13 6.12 1.79
CA ASN A 61 1.08 5.03 0.81
C ASN A 61 0.48 3.75 1.41
N LEU A 62 0.89 3.40 2.63
CA LEU A 62 0.37 2.24 3.33
C LEU A 62 -1.12 2.40 3.61
N GLU A 63 -1.58 3.59 4.03
CA GLU A 63 -3.00 3.85 4.27
C GLU A 63 -3.84 3.69 3.01
N VAL A 64 -3.40 4.29 1.89
CA VAL A 64 -4.07 4.15 0.59
C VAL A 64 -4.12 2.67 0.19
N TRP A 65 -3.02 1.94 0.34
CA TRP A 65 -2.96 0.52 -0.01
C TRP A 65 -3.97 -0.31 0.78
N LEU A 66 -4.06 -0.10 2.09
CA LEU A 66 -5.01 -0.81 2.96
C LEU A 66 -6.46 -0.49 2.58
N LYS A 67 -6.75 0.75 2.19
CA LYS A 67 -8.06 1.15 1.68
C LYS A 67 -8.40 0.42 0.38
N VAL A 68 -7.47 0.37 -0.59
CA VAL A 68 -7.67 -0.38 -1.84
C VAL A 68 -7.87 -1.86 -1.57
N GLN A 69 -7.05 -2.45 -0.69
CA GLN A 69 -7.17 -3.86 -0.30
C GLN A 69 -8.57 -4.17 0.26
N SER A 70 -9.07 -3.31 1.15
CA SER A 70 -10.39 -3.47 1.78
C SER A 70 -11.52 -3.45 0.74
N ILE A 71 -11.50 -2.47 -0.16
CA ILE A 71 -12.49 -2.36 -1.25
C ILE A 71 -12.37 -3.56 -2.20
N TRP A 72 -11.16 -3.95 -2.59
CA TRP A 72 -10.93 -5.09 -3.48
C TRP A 72 -11.41 -6.40 -2.86
N LEU A 73 -11.13 -6.65 -1.57
CA LEU A 73 -11.62 -7.82 -0.84
C LEU A 73 -13.14 -7.88 -0.76
N TYR A 74 -13.80 -6.74 -0.68
CA TYR A 74 -15.27 -6.63 -0.70
C TYR A 74 -15.84 -6.91 -2.10
N LEU A 75 -15.24 -6.35 -3.15
CA LEU A 75 -15.73 -6.47 -4.53
C LEU A 75 -15.39 -7.81 -5.20
N ALA A 76 -14.28 -8.44 -4.84
CA ALA A 76 -13.81 -9.67 -5.48
C ALA A 76 -14.82 -10.84 -5.40
N PRO A 77 -15.50 -11.10 -4.27
CA PRO A 77 -16.59 -12.08 -4.22
C PRO A 77 -17.82 -11.67 -5.04
N VAL A 78 -18.18 -10.38 -5.05
CA VAL A 78 -19.35 -9.87 -5.77
C VAL A 78 -19.21 -10.10 -7.27
N PHE A 79 -18.08 -9.70 -7.84
CA PHE A 79 -17.79 -9.86 -9.28
C PHE A 79 -17.27 -11.25 -9.67
N SER A 80 -17.24 -12.20 -8.72
CA SER A 80 -17.06 -13.62 -9.05
C SER A 80 -18.35 -14.31 -9.49
N SER A 81 -19.51 -13.68 -9.29
CA SER A 81 -20.83 -14.19 -9.70
C SER A 81 -21.10 -13.91 -11.18
N GLU A 82 -21.36 -14.95 -11.97
CA GLU A 82 -21.74 -14.81 -13.39
C GLU A 82 -23.02 -14.00 -13.59
N ASP A 83 -23.98 -14.11 -12.67
CA ASP A 83 -25.25 -13.38 -12.78
C ASP A 83 -25.06 -11.89 -12.54
N ILE A 84 -24.23 -11.51 -11.56
CA ILE A 84 -23.84 -10.11 -11.33
C ILE A 84 -23.08 -9.58 -12.55
N MET A 85 -22.16 -10.36 -13.12
CA MET A 85 -21.42 -9.97 -14.33
C MET A 85 -22.33 -9.75 -15.55
N LYS A 86 -23.46 -10.46 -15.65
CA LYS A 86 -24.47 -10.23 -16.71
C LYS A 86 -25.31 -8.99 -16.44
N GLN A 87 -25.64 -8.71 -15.17
CA GLN A 87 -26.42 -7.55 -14.77
C GLN A 87 -25.62 -6.24 -14.83
N MET A 88 -24.32 -6.31 -14.51
CA MET A 88 -23.39 -5.18 -14.43
C MET A 88 -22.15 -5.42 -15.31
N PRO A 89 -22.31 -5.48 -16.64
CA PRO A 89 -21.24 -5.89 -17.55
C PRO A 89 -20.11 -4.86 -17.69
N VAL A 90 -20.40 -3.57 -17.46
CA VAL A 90 -19.41 -2.49 -17.53
C VAL A 90 -18.55 -2.51 -16.27
N GLU A 91 -19.17 -2.49 -15.10
CA GLU A 91 -18.49 -2.53 -13.81
C GLU A 91 -17.71 -3.83 -13.63
N GLY A 92 -18.27 -4.95 -14.08
CA GLY A 92 -17.58 -6.24 -14.09
C GLY A 92 -16.34 -6.25 -14.99
N ARG A 93 -16.35 -5.51 -16.11
CA ARG A 93 -15.17 -5.35 -16.97
C ARG A 93 -14.10 -4.49 -16.27
N ASN A 94 -14.47 -3.34 -15.73
CA ASN A 94 -13.55 -2.46 -15.02
C ASN A 94 -12.93 -3.18 -13.81
N PHE A 95 -13.74 -3.89 -13.02
CA PHE A 95 -13.23 -4.67 -11.89
C PHE A 95 -12.23 -5.75 -12.32
N LYS A 96 -12.38 -6.38 -13.48
CA LYS A 96 -11.40 -7.36 -14.00
C LYS A 96 -10.05 -6.73 -14.32
N GLU A 97 -10.01 -5.48 -14.73
CA GLU A 97 -8.77 -4.74 -14.98
C GLU A 97 -8.08 -4.42 -13.66
N VAL A 98 -8.83 -3.88 -12.69
CA VAL A 98 -8.35 -3.64 -11.32
C VAL A 98 -7.87 -4.93 -10.65
N ASP A 99 -8.62 -6.03 -10.78
CA ASP A 99 -8.26 -7.33 -10.21
C ASP A 99 -6.95 -7.88 -10.79
N ARG A 100 -6.71 -7.69 -12.08
CA ARG A 100 -5.45 -8.08 -12.72
C ARG A 100 -4.29 -7.22 -12.22
N ALA A 101 -4.48 -5.91 -12.17
CA ALA A 101 -3.47 -4.98 -11.67
C ALA A 101 -3.11 -5.29 -10.21
N TRP A 102 -4.11 -5.48 -9.36
CA TRP A 102 -3.94 -5.88 -7.96
C TRP A 102 -3.13 -7.17 -7.80
N LYS A 103 -3.48 -8.22 -8.55
CA LYS A 103 -2.77 -9.51 -8.50
C LYS A 103 -1.31 -9.39 -8.90
N ASN A 104 -1.02 -8.66 -9.98
CA ASN A 104 0.34 -8.43 -10.46
C ASN A 104 1.17 -7.64 -9.42
N LEU A 105 0.57 -6.59 -8.85
CA LEU A 105 1.18 -5.77 -7.82
C LEU A 105 1.51 -6.59 -6.56
N MET A 106 0.52 -7.34 -6.06
CA MET A 106 0.69 -8.16 -4.86
C MET A 106 1.66 -9.34 -5.06
N ALA A 107 1.79 -9.86 -6.28
CA ALA A 107 2.84 -10.82 -6.60
C ALA A 107 4.24 -10.19 -6.48
N ARG A 108 4.44 -8.98 -7.04
CA ARG A 108 5.70 -8.22 -6.92
C ARG A 108 6.06 -7.95 -5.45
N ILE A 109 5.08 -7.53 -4.63
CA ILE A 109 5.30 -7.27 -3.19
C ILE A 109 5.65 -8.55 -2.43
N ASN A 110 4.97 -9.66 -2.74
CA ASN A 110 5.28 -10.93 -2.10
C ASN A 110 6.68 -11.46 -2.47
N GLU A 111 7.19 -11.13 -3.65
CA GLU A 111 8.57 -11.45 -4.06
C GLU A 111 9.59 -10.50 -3.43
N ASN A 112 9.26 -9.21 -3.36
CA ASN A 112 10.13 -8.18 -2.80
C ASN A 112 9.36 -7.21 -1.88
N PRO A 113 9.34 -7.46 -0.55
CA PRO A 113 8.70 -6.58 0.43
C PRO A 113 9.24 -5.16 0.46
N ALA A 114 10.52 -4.98 0.11
CA ALA A 114 11.14 -3.65 0.06
C ALA A 114 10.56 -2.78 -1.07
N ALA A 115 9.81 -3.35 -2.02
CA ALA A 115 9.08 -2.58 -3.00
C ALA A 115 7.97 -1.72 -2.34
N LEU A 116 7.45 -2.12 -1.17
CA LEU A 116 6.42 -1.37 -0.47
C LEU A 116 6.93 -0.02 0.07
N THR A 117 8.24 0.10 0.34
CA THR A 117 8.89 1.35 0.77
C THR A 117 9.45 2.18 -0.38
N VAL A 118 9.47 1.64 -1.61
CA VAL A 118 10.12 2.25 -2.78
C VAL A 118 9.13 2.61 -3.89
N MET A 119 7.88 2.14 -3.84
CA MET A 119 6.89 2.51 -4.85
C MET A 119 6.41 3.95 -4.69
N ASP A 120 6.70 4.77 -5.71
CA ASP A 120 6.08 6.06 -5.94
C ASP A 120 4.59 5.87 -6.24
N ILE A 121 3.77 6.81 -5.74
CA ILE A 121 2.31 6.81 -5.81
C ILE A 121 1.78 6.76 -7.26
N GLU A 122 2.59 7.18 -8.23
CA GLU A 122 2.21 7.21 -9.65
C GLU A 122 1.73 5.82 -10.14
N GLU A 123 2.38 4.72 -9.73
CA GLU A 123 1.94 3.36 -10.11
C GLU A 123 0.62 2.93 -9.44
N LEU A 124 0.30 3.43 -8.24
CA LEU A 124 -0.96 3.11 -7.53
C LEU A 124 -2.12 4.00 -7.98
N GLY A 125 -1.83 5.27 -8.30
CA GLY A 125 -2.80 6.23 -8.82
C GLY A 125 -3.31 5.82 -10.20
N GLU A 126 -2.48 5.22 -11.04
CA GLU A 126 -2.90 4.63 -12.32
C GLU A 126 -3.87 3.45 -12.13
N ILE A 127 -3.67 2.62 -11.10
CA ILE A 127 -4.54 1.46 -10.81
C ILE A 127 -5.94 1.89 -10.34
N LEU A 128 -6.05 3.04 -9.65
CA LEU A 128 -7.31 3.56 -9.12
C LEU A 128 -8.07 4.49 -10.08
N ASN A 129 -7.41 4.98 -11.12
CA ASN A 129 -7.99 5.88 -12.13
C ASN A 129 -8.40 5.16 -13.44
N CYS A 130 -8.40 3.82 -13.46
CA CYS A 130 -8.96 2.99 -14.53
C CYS A 130 -10.41 2.58 -14.24
#